data_AF-A0A2D5H6A5-F1
#
_entry.id   AF-A0A2D5H6A5-F1
#
_cell.length_a   1.000
_cell.length_b   1.000
_cell.length_c   1.000
_cell.angle_alpha   90.00
_cell.angle_beta   90.00
_cell.angle_gamma   90.00
#
_symmetry.space_group_name_H-M   'P 1'
#
loop_
_entity.id
_entity.type
_entity.pdbx_description
1 polymer ?
#
loop_
_entity_poly.entity_id
_entity_poly.type
_entity_poly.pdbx_seq_one_letter_code
_entity_poly.pdbx_strand_id
1 'polypeptide(L)'
;MNQFTISTVKWFAGFLLLVSYSFGCEGTLCAASRPNVIVILTDDQGYGDVGFSGNLKINTPHLDRMAEKSIELTRFYCSPVCAPTRASLLTGRNYYRTGVIHTSRGGAKMQGEEVTVAELLQQAGYQTGIFGKWHLGDNYPMRPQDQGFAESLIHKSGGIGQSPDQPNSYFHPKLWKNGVAFQSTGYCTDVFFDAALDFIDRQTKTEKPFFVYLATNAPHTPLEIAESYWKSYQRQGLDETTARVYGMITNLDENIGKLLSHLERSALAEKTVVLFLGDNGPQQKRYTGGLRGRKSWTYEGGIRVPCLAQWPGHFQEGEKIDQIAAHIDLMPTLLALTETRCPESLKLDGVDLSPLLTGRKEKLPARSLFFQVHRGLTPQRYQNFAVVTERFKLAGYPGTFGTENLLLQAEPVLELYDLSADPGEQKNVLHSHPETVKALLKQYEDWFSEMKATRNFEPGLIVIDREQENPSILCRYQDGSFQKGVSEGWMVKIVRSGLYRIKINRKTAKPGRLSVNWQGRTSHDFLSPGESAAEFELKAGTGLLDIWFQAEGEDRVSPGDNSTLGDVVLTRIK
;
A
#
# COMPACT_ATOMS: atom_id res chain seq x y z
N MET A 1 9.56 54.52 69.78
CA MET A 1 9.67 53.27 69.01
C MET A 1 8.33 53.00 68.35
N ASN A 2 8.37 52.89 67.02
CA ASN A 2 7.33 52.55 66.04
C ASN A 2 5.86 52.50 66.49
N GLN A 3 5.05 53.39 65.89
CA GLN A 3 3.75 53.05 65.33
C GLN A 3 3.19 54.22 64.50
N PHE A 4 2.78 53.93 63.26
CA PHE A 4 2.01 54.84 62.42
C PHE A 4 0.52 54.54 62.61
N THR A 5 -0.28 55.59 62.81
CA THR A 5 -1.73 55.58 62.58
C THR A 5 -2.13 56.98 62.12
N ILE A 6 -2.76 57.07 60.94
CA ILE A 6 -3.58 58.23 60.58
C ILE A 6 -4.89 57.68 60.05
N SER A 7 -5.96 58.05 60.75
CA SER A 7 -7.35 57.94 60.36
C SER A 7 -7.76 59.16 59.54
N THR A 8 -8.59 58.98 58.51
CA THR A 8 -9.66 59.94 58.22
C THR A 8 -10.79 59.31 57.41
N VAL A 9 -11.97 59.87 57.64
CA VAL A 9 -13.30 59.32 57.42
C VAL A 9 -13.89 59.73 56.06
N LYS A 10 -14.75 58.84 55.56
CA LYS A 10 -15.70 58.88 54.43
C LYS A 10 -16.39 60.23 54.18
N TRP A 11 -16.85 60.46 52.94
CA TRP A 11 -18.29 60.54 52.57
C TRP A 11 -18.48 60.56 51.03
N PHE A 12 -19.57 59.92 50.60
CA PHE A 12 -20.03 59.66 49.23
C PHE A 12 -20.68 60.88 48.56
N ALA A 13 -20.51 61.04 47.23
CA ALA A 13 -21.60 61.31 46.27
C ALA A 13 -21.09 61.44 44.81
N GLY A 14 -21.57 60.55 43.93
CA GLY A 14 -22.04 60.83 42.56
C GLY A 14 -21.07 61.35 41.49
N PHE A 15 -20.65 60.48 40.57
CA PHE A 15 -20.44 60.86 39.18
C PHE A 15 -20.84 59.71 38.24
N LEU A 16 -21.73 60.01 37.29
CA LEU A 16 -22.08 59.15 36.16
C LEU A 16 -20.84 58.91 35.30
N LEU A 17 -20.54 57.65 34.99
CA LEU A 17 -19.64 57.26 33.91
C LEU A 17 -20.38 56.30 32.99
N LEU A 18 -20.73 56.82 31.81
CA LEU A 18 -21.15 56.08 30.64
C LEU A 18 -20.08 55.04 30.29
N VAL A 19 -20.35 53.77 30.58
CA VAL A 19 -19.57 52.66 30.02
C VAL A 19 -20.14 52.38 28.64
N SER A 20 -19.49 52.91 27.63
CA SER A 20 -19.71 52.53 26.24
C SER A 20 -19.32 51.06 26.06
N TYR A 21 -20.31 50.19 25.86
CA TYR A 21 -20.10 48.83 25.37
C TYR A 21 -19.54 48.92 23.95
N SER A 22 -18.22 48.90 23.82
CA SER A 22 -17.59 48.49 22.57
C SER A 22 -17.87 47.00 22.43
N PHE A 23 -18.84 46.65 21.59
CA PHE A 23 -18.93 45.32 21.00
C PHE A 23 -17.64 45.09 20.21
N GLY A 24 -16.62 44.60 20.89
CA GLY A 24 -15.53 43.91 20.24
C GLY A 24 -16.15 42.72 19.53
N CYS A 25 -16.21 42.81 18.21
CA CYS A 25 -16.35 41.64 17.37
C CYS A 25 -15.09 40.80 17.64
N GLU A 26 -15.14 39.95 18.66
CA GLU A 26 -14.25 38.81 18.75
C GLU A 26 -14.53 38.01 17.49
N GLY A 27 -13.74 38.27 16.46
CA GLY A 27 -13.63 37.36 15.35
C GLY A 27 -13.28 36.03 15.97
N THR A 28 -14.27 35.13 16.01
CA THR A 28 -14.03 33.70 16.10
C THR A 28 -13.00 33.40 15.03
N LEU A 29 -11.73 33.29 15.44
CA LEU A 29 -10.74 32.54 14.71
C LEU A 29 -11.39 31.18 14.49
N CYS A 30 -11.94 30.99 13.29
CA CYS A 30 -12.41 29.71 12.84
C CYS A 30 -11.20 28.80 13.00
N ALA A 31 -11.24 27.90 14.00
CA ALA A 31 -10.22 26.86 14.13
C ALA A 31 -10.11 26.22 12.75
N ALA A 32 -8.94 26.31 12.13
CA ALA A 32 -8.76 25.87 10.76
C ALA A 32 -9.31 24.44 10.64
N SER A 33 -10.35 24.26 9.82
CA SER A 33 -10.97 22.95 9.66
C SER A 33 -9.92 22.00 9.09
N ARG A 34 -9.58 20.94 9.84
CA ARG A 34 -8.64 19.90 9.39
C ARG A 34 -9.02 19.43 7.98
N PRO A 35 -8.06 19.26 7.06
CA PRO A 35 -8.36 18.96 5.67
C PRO A 35 -8.91 17.55 5.51
N ASN A 36 -9.72 17.34 4.47
CA ASN A 36 -9.93 16.03 3.90
C ASN A 36 -8.63 15.55 3.24
N VAL A 37 -8.47 14.23 3.11
CA VAL A 37 -7.29 13.62 2.51
C VAL A 37 -7.72 12.59 1.47
N ILE A 38 -7.15 12.68 0.27
CA ILE A 38 -7.28 11.66 -0.78
C ILE A 38 -5.88 11.24 -1.20
N VAL A 39 -5.60 9.94 -1.12
CA VAL A 39 -4.37 9.32 -1.63
C VAL A 39 -4.75 8.41 -2.79
N ILE A 40 -4.31 8.76 -3.99
CA ILE A 40 -4.50 7.99 -5.22
C ILE A 40 -3.22 7.20 -5.49
N LEU A 41 -3.28 5.88 -5.41
CA LEU A 41 -2.16 4.98 -5.70
C LEU A 41 -2.46 4.13 -6.93
N THR A 42 -1.57 4.16 -7.92
CA THR A 42 -1.69 3.38 -9.16
C THR A 42 -0.75 2.16 -9.13
N ASP A 43 -1.10 1.10 -9.86
CA ASP A 43 -0.43 -0.20 -9.80
C ASP A 43 0.35 -0.46 -11.08
N ASP A 44 1.68 -0.51 -10.99
CA ASP A 44 2.60 -0.67 -12.13
C ASP A 44 2.65 0.51 -13.11
N GLN A 45 2.26 1.71 -12.72
CA GLN A 45 2.49 2.92 -13.51
C GLN A 45 3.91 3.44 -13.28
N GLY A 46 4.73 3.43 -14.33
CA GLY A 46 6.10 3.91 -14.28
C GLY A 46 6.21 5.43 -14.33
N TYR A 47 7.38 5.96 -13.94
CA TYR A 47 7.69 7.40 -14.01
C TYR A 47 7.44 8.00 -15.39
N GLY A 48 7.71 7.25 -16.46
CA GLY A 48 7.51 7.70 -17.84
C GLY A 48 6.09 7.54 -18.38
N ASP A 49 5.13 7.05 -17.61
CA ASP A 49 3.78 6.74 -18.11
C ASP A 49 2.79 7.93 -17.97
N VAL A 50 3.27 9.17 -18.08
CA VAL A 50 2.48 10.41 -18.01
C VAL A 50 3.04 11.48 -18.94
N GLY A 51 2.20 12.40 -19.41
CA GLY A 51 2.60 13.48 -20.31
C GLY A 51 3.62 14.43 -19.66
N PHE A 52 3.36 14.85 -18.43
CA PHE A 52 4.22 15.77 -17.67
C PHE A 52 5.64 15.24 -17.38
N SER A 53 5.87 13.92 -17.51
CA SER A 53 7.20 13.30 -17.43
C SER A 53 7.92 13.21 -18.78
N GLY A 54 7.41 13.90 -19.82
CA GLY A 54 8.01 13.96 -21.16
C GLY A 54 7.56 12.88 -22.14
N ASN A 55 6.51 12.11 -21.82
CA ASN A 55 6.00 11.08 -22.73
C ASN A 55 5.04 11.66 -23.78
N LEU A 56 5.55 11.91 -24.98
CA LEU A 56 4.78 12.50 -26.08
C LEU A 56 3.78 11.54 -26.75
N LYS A 57 3.75 10.27 -26.34
CA LYS A 57 2.92 9.23 -26.97
C LYS A 57 1.67 8.87 -26.17
N ILE A 58 1.63 9.19 -24.88
CA ILE A 58 0.48 8.96 -24.01
C ILE A 58 -0.36 10.24 -23.92
N ASN A 59 -1.67 10.10 -23.76
CA ASN A 59 -2.59 11.23 -23.57
C ASN A 59 -3.14 11.20 -22.13
N THR A 60 -2.63 12.09 -21.27
CA THR A 60 -3.05 12.20 -19.85
C THR A 60 -3.35 13.66 -19.46
N PRO A 61 -4.28 14.34 -20.15
CA PRO A 61 -4.51 15.76 -19.97
C PRO A 61 -4.93 16.16 -18.55
N HIS A 62 -5.61 15.28 -17.80
CA HIS A 62 -6.04 15.59 -16.44
C HIS A 62 -4.89 15.50 -15.44
N LEU A 63 -4.02 14.49 -15.56
CA LEU A 63 -2.78 14.37 -14.79
C LEU A 63 -1.79 15.48 -15.14
N ASP A 64 -1.68 15.87 -16.41
CA ASP A 64 -0.82 16.97 -16.84
C ASP A 64 -1.29 18.29 -16.22
N ARG A 65 -2.60 18.57 -16.26
CA ARG A 65 -3.18 19.72 -15.56
C ARG A 65 -3.04 19.61 -14.04
N MET A 66 -3.14 18.40 -13.47
CA MET A 66 -2.90 18.20 -12.04
C MET A 66 -1.46 18.57 -11.69
N ALA A 67 -0.48 18.15 -12.49
CA ALA A 67 0.93 18.47 -12.27
C ALA A 67 1.20 19.99 -12.30
N GLU A 68 0.58 20.73 -13.23
CA GLU A 68 0.65 22.20 -13.28
C GLU A 68 0.13 22.87 -12.00
N LYS A 69 -0.86 22.26 -11.35
CA LYS A 69 -1.53 22.77 -10.14
C LYS A 69 -1.07 22.08 -8.85
N SER A 70 0.04 21.35 -8.89
CA SER A 70 0.56 20.57 -7.76
C SER A 70 2.01 20.90 -7.51
N ILE A 71 2.50 20.49 -6.34
CA ILE A 71 3.92 20.25 -6.13
C ILE A 71 4.28 18.89 -6.73
N GLU A 72 5.31 18.83 -7.58
CA GLU A 72 5.90 17.59 -8.06
C GLU A 72 7.09 17.19 -7.16
N LEU A 73 7.01 16.04 -6.49
CA LEU A 73 8.15 15.43 -5.82
C LEU A 73 8.93 14.61 -6.85
N THR A 74 9.89 15.25 -7.54
CA THR A 74 10.50 14.65 -8.74
C THR A 74 11.32 13.41 -8.40
N ARG A 75 11.88 13.34 -7.18
CA ARG A 75 12.69 12.22 -6.65
C ARG A 75 11.95 11.51 -5.51
N PHE A 76 10.73 11.07 -5.81
CA PHE A 76 9.92 10.25 -4.91
C PHE A 76 10.12 8.75 -5.18
N TYR A 77 10.36 7.99 -4.12
CA TYR A 77 10.74 6.59 -4.20
C TYR A 77 9.73 5.65 -3.52
N CYS A 78 9.34 4.62 -4.26
CA CYS A 78 8.56 3.48 -3.80
C CYS A 78 9.40 2.20 -3.76
N SER A 79 8.91 1.18 -3.07
CA SER A 79 9.54 -0.15 -3.15
C SER A 79 9.42 -0.69 -4.58
N PRO A 80 10.33 -1.56 -5.03
CA PRO A 80 10.32 -2.06 -6.42
C PRO A 80 9.14 -2.99 -6.75
N VAL A 81 8.25 -3.25 -5.78
CA VAL A 81 7.05 -4.08 -5.91
C VAL A 81 5.94 -3.59 -4.96
N CYS A 82 4.69 -3.89 -5.34
CA CYS A 82 3.46 -3.35 -4.78
C CYS A 82 3.24 -3.52 -3.26
N ALA A 83 3.21 -4.74 -2.72
CA ALA A 83 2.86 -4.96 -1.30
C ALA A 83 3.81 -4.25 -0.31
N PRO A 84 5.15 -4.32 -0.45
CA PRO A 84 6.10 -3.49 0.31
C PRO A 84 5.81 -1.98 0.27
N THR A 85 5.46 -1.44 -0.90
CA THR A 85 5.08 -0.01 -1.01
C THR A 85 3.83 0.29 -0.19
N ARG A 86 2.78 -0.52 -0.35
CA ARG A 86 1.50 -0.33 0.35
C ARG A 86 1.67 -0.40 1.87
N ALA A 87 2.47 -1.34 2.34
CA ALA A 87 2.76 -1.51 3.77
C ALA A 87 3.45 -0.27 4.35
N SER A 88 4.53 0.20 3.72
CA SER A 88 5.27 1.34 4.27
C SER A 88 4.53 2.66 4.11
N LEU A 89 3.73 2.81 3.05
CA LEU A 89 2.86 3.97 2.84
C LEU A 89 1.85 4.12 3.98
N LEU A 90 1.16 3.02 4.32
CA LEU A 90 0.09 3.07 5.31
C LEU A 90 0.60 3.10 6.74
N THR A 91 1.80 2.58 7.02
CA THR A 91 2.33 2.45 8.40
C THR A 91 3.46 3.41 8.73
N GLY A 92 4.00 4.14 7.75
CA GLY A 92 5.18 5.00 7.95
C GLY A 92 6.43 4.25 8.41
N ARG A 93 6.43 2.91 8.28
CA ARG A 93 7.46 1.99 8.76
C ARG A 93 7.97 1.15 7.61
N ASN A 94 9.23 0.72 7.69
CA ASN A 94 9.83 -0.09 6.64
C ASN A 94 9.06 -1.41 6.51
N TYR A 95 8.69 -1.81 5.30
CA TYR A 95 7.92 -3.01 5.04
C TYR A 95 8.46 -4.30 5.68
N TYR A 96 9.78 -4.45 5.86
CA TYR A 96 10.30 -5.60 6.60
C TYR A 96 9.96 -5.57 8.10
N ARG A 97 9.86 -4.38 8.69
CA ARG A 97 9.35 -4.22 10.05
C ARG A 97 7.87 -4.54 10.16
N THR A 98 7.09 -4.42 9.08
CA THR A 98 5.64 -4.71 9.09
C THR A 98 5.33 -6.19 8.86
N GLY A 99 6.33 -7.02 8.53
CA GLY A 99 6.16 -8.44 8.19
C GLY A 99 5.92 -8.69 6.68
N VAL A 100 5.79 -7.63 5.88
CA VAL A 100 5.66 -7.77 4.43
C VAL A 100 7.05 -7.99 3.82
N ILE A 101 7.28 -9.19 3.29
CA ILE A 101 8.58 -9.60 2.74
C ILE A 101 8.53 -9.90 1.24
N HIS A 102 7.33 -10.13 0.70
CA HIS A 102 7.10 -10.60 -0.66
C HIS A 102 5.70 -10.18 -1.14
N THR A 103 5.37 -10.41 -2.41
CA THR A 103 4.05 -10.04 -2.99
C THR A 103 3.07 -11.21 -3.12
N SER A 104 3.51 -12.42 -2.80
CA SER A 104 2.73 -13.65 -2.94
C SER A 104 3.22 -14.72 -1.98
N ARG A 105 2.63 -15.92 -2.03
CA ARG A 105 3.02 -17.07 -1.20
C ARG A 105 3.04 -16.70 0.29
N GLY A 106 2.00 -15.97 0.69
CA GLY A 106 1.86 -15.52 2.07
C GLY A 106 2.83 -14.44 2.56
N GLY A 107 3.84 -14.03 1.80
CA GLY A 107 4.78 -12.99 2.25
C GLY A 107 4.25 -11.55 2.13
N ALA A 108 3.03 -11.37 1.58
CA ALA A 108 2.33 -10.08 1.54
C ALA A 108 1.49 -9.81 2.80
N LYS A 109 1.50 -10.71 3.78
CA LYS A 109 0.72 -10.58 5.02
C LYS A 109 1.42 -9.61 5.97
N MET A 110 0.78 -8.49 6.28
CA MET A 110 1.24 -7.54 7.29
C MET A 110 0.93 -8.07 8.70
N GLN A 111 1.75 -7.79 9.72
CA GLN A 111 1.37 -8.15 11.09
C GLN A 111 0.14 -7.35 11.52
N GLY A 112 -0.76 -8.00 12.25
CA GLY A 112 -2.04 -7.41 12.67
C GLY A 112 -1.89 -6.24 13.64
N GLU A 113 -0.78 -6.19 14.37
CA GLU A 113 -0.47 -5.19 15.37
C GLU A 113 0.20 -3.93 14.80
N GLU A 114 0.52 -3.91 13.50
CA GLU A 114 0.94 -2.66 12.86
C GLU A 114 -0.23 -1.68 12.83
N VAL A 115 0.07 -0.41 13.07
CA VAL A 115 -0.93 0.66 13.08
C VAL A 115 -0.83 1.45 11.78
N THR A 116 -1.94 1.56 11.08
CA THR A 116 -2.05 2.32 9.84
C THR A 116 -2.45 3.78 10.08
N VAL A 117 -2.16 4.63 9.09
CA VAL A 117 -2.64 6.01 9.04
C VAL A 117 -4.18 6.07 9.05
N ALA A 118 -4.87 5.06 8.51
CA ALA A 118 -6.32 5.00 8.54
C ALA A 118 -6.84 4.84 9.99
N GLU A 119 -6.21 3.99 10.80
CA GLU A 119 -6.58 3.85 12.21
C GLU A 119 -6.35 5.14 13.00
N LEU A 120 -5.20 5.79 12.81
CA LEU A 120 -4.91 7.05 13.51
C LEU A 120 -5.88 8.17 13.08
N LEU A 121 -6.18 8.30 11.80
CA LEU A 121 -7.14 9.28 11.30
C LEU A 121 -8.56 8.96 11.79
N GLN A 122 -8.96 7.69 11.78
CA GLN A 122 -10.26 7.27 12.31
C GLN A 122 -10.38 7.62 13.80
N GLN A 123 -9.34 7.36 14.61
CA GLN A 123 -9.29 7.76 16.02
C GLN A 123 -9.36 9.30 16.18
N ALA A 124 -8.81 10.05 15.22
CA ALA A 124 -8.90 11.51 15.16
C ALA A 124 -10.27 12.02 14.65
N GLY A 125 -11.23 11.14 14.34
CA GLY A 125 -12.58 11.48 13.93
C GLY A 125 -12.83 11.52 12.42
N TYR A 126 -11.87 11.08 11.61
CA TYR A 126 -12.04 10.96 10.16
C TYR A 126 -12.97 9.81 9.79
N GLN A 127 -13.69 9.99 8.70
CA GLN A 127 -14.37 8.89 7.99
C GLN A 127 -13.39 8.28 6.99
N THR A 128 -13.15 6.98 7.06
CA THR A 128 -12.09 6.31 6.31
C THR A 128 -12.65 5.34 5.26
N GLY A 129 -12.21 5.50 4.02
CA GLY A 129 -12.64 4.69 2.87
C GLY A 129 -11.45 4.18 2.05
N ILE A 130 -11.48 2.90 1.65
CA ILE A 130 -10.57 2.33 0.65
C ILE A 130 -11.33 1.79 -0.56
N PHE A 131 -10.82 2.10 -1.75
CA PHE A 131 -11.41 1.64 -3.01
C PHE A 131 -10.28 1.17 -3.92
N GLY A 132 -10.24 -0.14 -4.24
CA GLY A 132 -9.21 -0.70 -5.12
C GLY A 132 -8.49 -1.93 -4.55
N LYS A 133 -7.16 -1.89 -4.59
CA LYS A 133 -6.27 -2.99 -4.20
C LYS A 133 -5.78 -2.80 -2.77
N TRP A 134 -5.96 -3.83 -1.94
CA TRP A 134 -5.42 -3.87 -0.58
C TRP A 134 -4.01 -4.46 -0.52
N HIS A 135 -3.92 -5.77 -0.78
CA HIS A 135 -2.67 -6.54 -0.89
C HIS A 135 -1.77 -6.57 0.36
N LEU A 136 -2.36 -6.49 1.56
CA LEU A 136 -1.66 -6.60 2.86
C LEU A 136 -2.14 -7.77 3.74
N GLY A 137 -2.90 -8.69 3.15
CA GLY A 137 -3.53 -9.83 3.83
C GLY A 137 -5.05 -9.83 3.61
N ASP A 138 -5.61 -10.98 3.25
CA ASP A 138 -7.04 -11.11 2.92
C ASP A 138 -7.89 -11.66 4.08
N ASN A 139 -7.26 -11.97 5.21
CA ASN A 139 -7.86 -12.57 6.40
C ASN A 139 -7.66 -11.69 7.63
N TYR A 140 -8.48 -11.90 8.64
CA TYR A 140 -8.31 -11.30 9.95
C TYR A 140 -6.92 -11.65 10.54
N PRO A 141 -6.22 -10.69 11.19
CA PRO A 141 -6.61 -9.31 11.50
C PRO A 141 -6.08 -8.25 10.52
N MET A 142 -5.87 -8.61 9.25
CA MET A 142 -5.13 -7.78 8.29
C MET A 142 -6.03 -7.11 7.24
N ARG A 143 -7.35 -7.36 7.26
CA ARG A 143 -8.26 -6.83 6.22
C ARG A 143 -8.41 -5.32 6.40
N PRO A 144 -8.84 -4.55 5.38
CA PRO A 144 -8.96 -3.10 5.54
C PRO A 144 -9.84 -2.67 6.71
N GLN A 145 -10.94 -3.38 6.96
CA GLN A 145 -11.84 -3.10 8.08
C GLN A 145 -11.22 -3.42 9.46
N ASP A 146 -10.19 -4.25 9.50
CA ASP A 146 -9.42 -4.52 10.71
C ASP A 146 -8.33 -3.47 10.92
N GLN A 147 -8.02 -2.71 9.86
CA GLN A 147 -6.90 -1.77 9.75
C GLN A 147 -7.41 -0.35 9.49
N GLY A 148 -8.48 0.03 10.20
CA GLY A 148 -8.95 1.41 10.30
C GLY A 148 -9.80 1.94 9.14
N PHE A 149 -10.13 1.14 8.12
CA PHE A 149 -11.06 1.56 7.06
C PHE A 149 -12.51 1.19 7.41
N ALA A 150 -13.34 2.21 7.67
CA ALA A 150 -14.76 2.01 7.97
C ALA A 150 -15.56 1.53 6.74
N GLU A 151 -15.15 1.95 5.55
CA GLU A 151 -15.71 1.48 4.28
C GLU A 151 -14.60 0.94 3.37
N SER A 152 -14.84 -0.22 2.77
CA SER A 152 -13.94 -0.85 1.82
C SER A 152 -14.71 -1.40 0.63
N LEU A 153 -14.19 -1.19 -0.57
CA LEU A 153 -14.56 -1.91 -1.77
C LEU A 153 -13.28 -2.31 -2.50
N ILE A 154 -12.90 -3.58 -2.35
CA ILE A 154 -11.59 -4.05 -2.83
C ILE A 154 -11.68 -5.32 -3.66
N HIS A 155 -10.64 -5.64 -4.43
CA HIS A 155 -10.36 -7.03 -4.81
C HIS A 155 -9.33 -7.65 -3.85
N LYS A 156 -9.27 -8.98 -3.75
CA LYS A 156 -8.29 -9.67 -2.90
C LYS A 156 -6.96 -9.84 -3.62
N SER A 157 -5.94 -10.23 -2.84
CA SER A 157 -4.62 -10.57 -3.34
C SER A 157 -3.96 -9.46 -4.18
N GLY A 158 -2.97 -9.82 -5.01
CA GLY A 158 -2.08 -8.85 -5.64
C GLY A 158 -2.52 -8.33 -7.00
N GLY A 159 -3.60 -8.86 -7.57
CA GLY A 159 -4.11 -8.44 -8.86
C GLY A 159 -5.46 -9.09 -9.10
N ILE A 160 -6.30 -8.42 -9.89
CA ILE A 160 -7.61 -8.95 -10.21
C ILE A 160 -7.47 -10.25 -11.01
N GLY A 161 -8.27 -11.26 -10.64
CA GLY A 161 -8.15 -12.59 -11.24
C GLY A 161 -6.90 -13.36 -10.79
N GLN A 162 -6.27 -12.98 -9.68
CA GLN A 162 -5.38 -13.88 -8.92
C GLN A 162 -6.19 -14.63 -7.87
N SER A 163 -5.77 -15.83 -7.49
CA SER A 163 -6.40 -16.58 -6.40
C SER A 163 -6.39 -15.75 -5.10
N PRO A 164 -7.50 -15.71 -4.34
CA PRO A 164 -8.70 -16.56 -4.46
C PRO A 164 -9.79 -16.04 -5.42
N ASP A 165 -9.54 -14.95 -6.16
CA ASP A 165 -10.58 -14.24 -6.91
C ASP A 165 -10.89 -14.86 -8.28
N GLN A 166 -10.20 -15.93 -8.68
CA GLN A 166 -10.38 -16.55 -9.99
C GLN A 166 -11.70 -17.33 -10.13
N PRO A 167 -12.39 -17.22 -11.28
CA PRO A 167 -12.14 -16.29 -12.39
C PRO A 167 -12.63 -14.86 -12.08
N ASN A 168 -11.87 -13.85 -12.52
CA ASN A 168 -12.25 -12.44 -12.46
C ASN A 168 -11.64 -11.67 -13.64
N SER A 169 -12.16 -10.48 -13.92
CA SER A 169 -11.72 -9.61 -15.02
C SER A 169 -11.84 -8.14 -14.61
N TYR A 170 -11.21 -7.23 -15.35
CA TYR A 170 -11.46 -5.80 -15.19
C TYR A 170 -12.89 -5.40 -15.53
N PHE A 171 -13.65 -6.21 -16.27
CA PHE A 171 -15.04 -5.94 -16.62
C PHE A 171 -16.00 -6.74 -15.75
N HIS A 172 -16.97 -6.04 -15.17
CA HIS A 172 -17.94 -6.58 -14.22
C HIS A 172 -17.23 -7.36 -13.09
N PRO A 173 -16.28 -6.73 -12.38
CA PRO A 173 -15.45 -7.47 -11.44
C PRO A 173 -16.26 -7.93 -10.23
N LYS A 174 -15.93 -9.14 -9.76
CA LYS A 174 -16.30 -9.59 -8.41
C LYS A 174 -15.35 -8.93 -7.41
N LEU A 175 -15.91 -8.20 -6.45
CA LEU A 175 -15.21 -7.42 -5.44
C LEU A 175 -15.66 -7.83 -4.03
N TRP A 176 -15.10 -7.18 -3.00
CA TRP A 176 -15.44 -7.37 -1.60
C TRP A 176 -15.78 -6.02 -0.98
N LYS A 177 -17.04 -5.85 -0.60
CA LYS A 177 -17.53 -4.68 0.13
C LYS A 177 -17.59 -5.01 1.62
N ASN A 178 -16.76 -4.37 2.43
CA ASN A 178 -16.65 -4.63 3.88
C ASN A 178 -16.52 -6.12 4.22
N GLY A 179 -15.66 -6.84 3.48
CA GLY A 179 -15.44 -8.27 3.64
C GLY A 179 -16.47 -9.19 2.99
N VAL A 180 -17.57 -8.65 2.45
CA VAL A 180 -18.64 -9.43 1.80
C VAL A 180 -18.47 -9.38 0.28
N ALA A 181 -18.59 -10.54 -0.39
CA ALA A 181 -18.51 -10.60 -1.84
C ALA A 181 -19.61 -9.73 -2.50
N PHE A 182 -19.22 -8.95 -3.50
CA PHE A 182 -20.05 -7.98 -4.21
C PHE A 182 -19.81 -8.10 -5.71
N GLN A 183 -20.85 -8.38 -6.48
CA GLN A 183 -20.77 -8.41 -7.93
C GLN A 183 -21.04 -7.00 -8.47
N SER A 184 -20.03 -6.39 -9.10
CA SER A 184 -20.17 -5.06 -9.69
C SER A 184 -20.43 -5.11 -11.20
N THR A 185 -20.74 -3.96 -11.79
CA THR A 185 -20.95 -3.78 -13.22
C THR A 185 -20.10 -2.62 -13.74
N GLY A 186 -19.51 -2.77 -14.93
CA GLY A 186 -18.66 -1.74 -15.53
C GLY A 186 -17.18 -2.10 -15.43
N TYR A 187 -16.31 -1.13 -15.72
CA TYR A 187 -14.86 -1.31 -15.68
C TYR A 187 -14.31 -1.03 -14.27
N CYS A 188 -13.36 -1.85 -13.83
CA CYS A 188 -12.85 -1.88 -12.45
C CYS A 188 -12.42 -0.50 -11.92
N THR A 189 -11.67 0.27 -12.73
CA THR A 189 -11.24 1.63 -12.36
C THR A 189 -12.42 2.56 -12.16
N ASP A 190 -13.41 2.54 -13.07
CA ASP A 190 -14.62 3.37 -12.97
C ASP A 190 -15.39 3.04 -11.69
N VAL A 191 -15.58 1.74 -11.39
CA VAL A 191 -16.29 1.27 -10.20
C VAL A 191 -15.64 1.78 -8.91
N PHE A 192 -14.31 1.79 -8.82
CA PHE A 192 -13.62 2.30 -7.64
C PHE A 192 -13.73 3.82 -7.48
N PHE A 193 -13.63 4.57 -8.58
CA PHE A 193 -13.80 6.03 -8.53
C PHE A 193 -15.24 6.41 -8.20
N ASP A 194 -16.23 5.76 -8.81
CA ASP A 194 -17.64 6.02 -8.54
C ASP A 194 -17.98 5.73 -7.06
N ALA A 195 -17.44 4.65 -6.49
CA ALA A 195 -17.61 4.34 -5.07
C ALA A 195 -16.92 5.37 -4.16
N ALA A 196 -15.73 5.86 -4.53
CA ALA A 196 -15.05 6.91 -3.79
C ALA A 196 -15.81 8.25 -3.84
N LEU A 197 -16.37 8.60 -5.00
CA LEU A 197 -17.20 9.81 -5.17
C LEU A 197 -18.49 9.72 -4.34
N ASP A 198 -19.20 8.58 -4.38
CA ASP A 198 -20.38 8.34 -3.52
C ASP A 198 -20.03 8.45 -2.04
N PHE A 199 -18.88 7.91 -1.63
CA PHE A 199 -18.39 8.05 -0.26
C PHE A 199 -18.16 9.51 0.11
N ILE A 200 -17.44 10.27 -0.72
CA ILE A 200 -17.18 11.70 -0.51
C ILE A 200 -18.50 12.46 -0.37
N ASP A 201 -19.45 12.26 -1.30
CA ASP A 201 -20.77 12.88 -1.28
C ASP A 201 -21.55 12.58 0.01
N ARG A 202 -21.49 11.34 0.52
CA ARG A 202 -22.11 11.00 1.81
C ARG A 202 -21.41 11.69 2.97
N GLN A 203 -20.08 11.77 2.97
CA GLN A 203 -19.34 12.38 4.07
C GLN A 203 -19.53 13.90 4.15
N THR A 204 -19.76 14.59 3.01
CA THR A 204 -20.08 16.03 3.02
C THR A 204 -21.31 16.37 3.87
N LYS A 205 -22.22 15.42 4.08
CA LYS A 205 -23.44 15.59 4.90
C LYS A 205 -23.20 15.45 6.40
N THR A 206 -22.01 15.01 6.80
CA THR A 206 -21.68 14.69 8.21
C THR A 206 -20.83 15.76 8.90
N GLU A 207 -20.35 16.77 8.15
CA GLU A 207 -19.37 17.79 8.57
C GLU A 207 -18.03 17.23 9.11
N LYS A 208 -17.82 15.90 9.07
CA LYS A 208 -16.57 15.26 9.47
C LYS A 208 -15.57 15.24 8.30
N PRO A 209 -14.27 15.37 8.57
CA PRO A 209 -13.27 15.19 7.54
C PRO A 209 -13.20 13.72 7.12
N PHE A 210 -12.75 13.46 5.90
CA PHE A 210 -12.61 12.11 5.37
C PHE A 210 -11.19 11.80 4.90
N PHE A 211 -10.85 10.51 4.92
CA PHE A 211 -9.65 9.94 4.34
C PHE A 211 -10.05 8.88 3.30
N VAL A 212 -9.68 9.11 2.05
CA VAL A 212 -9.88 8.17 0.94
C VAL A 212 -8.54 7.65 0.47
N TYR A 213 -8.39 6.34 0.51
CA TYR A 213 -7.28 5.63 -0.14
C TYR A 213 -7.80 4.96 -1.41
N LEU A 214 -7.59 5.64 -2.55
CA LEU A 214 -8.04 5.21 -3.88
C LEU A 214 -6.89 4.48 -4.58
N ALA A 215 -6.77 3.19 -4.30
CA ALA A 215 -5.61 2.39 -4.65
C ALA A 215 -5.88 1.51 -5.87
N THR A 216 -6.08 2.11 -7.04
CA THR A 216 -6.49 1.39 -8.26
C THR A 216 -5.51 0.27 -8.64
N ASN A 217 -6.03 -0.80 -9.25
CA ASN A 217 -5.23 -1.87 -9.83
C ASN A 217 -4.79 -1.58 -11.28
N ALA A 218 -5.08 -0.40 -11.83
CA ALA A 218 -4.62 -0.02 -13.16
C ALA A 218 -3.22 0.63 -13.10
N PRO A 219 -2.35 0.41 -14.11
CA PRO A 219 -2.50 -0.46 -15.28
C PRO A 219 -1.93 -1.89 -15.13
N HIS A 220 -1.99 -2.50 -13.94
CA HIS A 220 -1.50 -3.87 -13.72
C HIS A 220 -2.17 -4.91 -14.65
N THR A 221 -1.51 -6.05 -14.83
CA THR A 221 -2.08 -7.19 -15.58
C THR A 221 -3.30 -7.83 -14.88
N PRO A 222 -4.25 -8.43 -15.63
CA PRO A 222 -4.32 -8.56 -17.09
C PRO A 222 -4.62 -7.22 -17.81
N LEU A 223 -4.05 -7.04 -19.02
CA LEU A 223 -4.16 -5.77 -19.79
C LEU A 223 -5.48 -5.69 -20.56
N GLU A 224 -6.57 -5.61 -19.82
CA GLU A 224 -7.94 -5.57 -20.31
C GLU A 224 -8.46 -4.13 -20.30
N ILE A 225 -8.86 -3.61 -21.47
CA ILE A 225 -9.47 -2.29 -21.62
C ILE A 225 -10.24 -2.26 -22.95
N ALA A 226 -11.29 -1.43 -23.04
CA ALA A 226 -12.09 -1.32 -24.25
C ALA A 226 -11.25 -0.84 -25.44
N GLU A 227 -11.54 -1.34 -26.64
CA GLU A 227 -10.75 -1.06 -27.84
C GLU A 227 -10.61 0.42 -28.17
N SER A 228 -11.63 1.21 -27.85
CA SER A 228 -11.65 2.67 -28.02
C SER A 228 -10.48 3.37 -27.33
N TYR A 229 -10.02 2.86 -26.18
CA TYR A 229 -8.95 3.48 -25.40
C TYR A 229 -7.55 3.21 -25.94
N TRP A 230 -7.32 2.07 -26.61
CA TRP A 230 -5.94 1.64 -26.92
C TRP A 230 -5.62 1.57 -28.42
N LYS A 231 -6.64 1.45 -29.28
CA LYS A 231 -6.41 1.38 -30.73
C LYS A 231 -5.80 2.65 -31.32
N SER A 232 -6.04 3.82 -30.72
CA SER A 232 -5.38 5.07 -31.11
C SER A 232 -3.87 5.01 -30.89
N TYR A 233 -3.42 4.48 -29.75
CA TYR A 233 -2.00 4.27 -29.45
C TYR A 233 -1.34 3.26 -30.39
N GLN A 234 -2.05 2.17 -30.71
CA GLN A 234 -1.57 1.20 -31.69
C GLN A 234 -1.37 1.85 -33.08
N ARG A 235 -2.32 2.69 -33.53
CA ARG A 235 -2.19 3.45 -34.79
C ARG A 235 -1.03 4.45 -34.78
N GLN A 236 -0.57 4.90 -33.60
CA GLN A 236 0.61 5.76 -33.44
C GLN A 236 1.95 4.99 -33.48
N GLY A 237 1.90 3.67 -33.73
CA GLY A 237 3.07 2.80 -33.86
C GLY A 237 3.53 2.13 -32.56
N LEU A 238 2.73 2.19 -31.49
CA LEU A 238 3.03 1.47 -30.25
C LEU A 238 2.63 0.00 -30.37
N ASP A 239 3.42 -0.90 -29.77
CA ASP A 239 3.06 -2.30 -29.67
C ASP A 239 1.79 -2.48 -28.83
N GLU A 240 1.07 -3.59 -29.03
CA GLU A 240 -0.22 -3.81 -28.38
C GLU A 240 -0.15 -3.81 -26.85
N THR A 241 0.96 -4.29 -26.26
CA THR A 241 1.12 -4.30 -24.80
C THR A 241 1.20 -2.88 -24.28
N THR A 242 2.08 -2.05 -24.85
CA THR A 242 2.20 -0.64 -24.48
C THR A 242 0.92 0.13 -24.77
N ALA A 243 0.28 -0.12 -25.92
CA ALA A 243 -0.96 0.55 -26.30
C ALA A 243 -2.09 0.26 -25.31
N ARG A 244 -2.26 -1.00 -24.86
CA ARG A 244 -3.26 -1.38 -23.86
C ARG A 244 -2.97 -0.76 -22.51
N VAL A 245 -1.72 -0.77 -22.05
CA VAL A 245 -1.31 -0.07 -20.81
C VAL A 245 -1.68 1.41 -20.89
N TYR A 246 -1.33 2.09 -21.98
CA TYR A 246 -1.65 3.51 -22.15
C TYR A 246 -3.16 3.74 -22.25
N GLY A 247 -3.92 2.80 -22.83
CA GLY A 247 -5.39 2.83 -22.81
C GLY A 247 -5.97 2.75 -21.39
N MET A 248 -5.44 1.85 -20.54
CA MET A 248 -5.84 1.76 -19.13
C MET A 248 -5.51 3.04 -18.36
N ILE A 249 -4.34 3.63 -18.61
CA ILE A 249 -3.94 4.91 -18.00
C ILE A 249 -4.80 6.06 -18.50
N THR A 250 -5.24 6.05 -19.76
CA THR A 250 -6.15 7.08 -20.29
C THR A 250 -7.51 7.03 -19.60
N ASN A 251 -8.08 5.84 -19.37
CA ASN A 251 -9.30 5.71 -18.56
C ASN A 251 -9.09 6.15 -17.11
N LEU A 252 -7.93 5.83 -16.52
CA LEU A 252 -7.56 6.32 -15.19
C LEU A 252 -7.50 7.86 -15.15
N ASP A 253 -6.86 8.48 -16.13
CA ASP A 253 -6.74 9.93 -16.27
C ASP A 253 -8.12 10.62 -16.36
N GLU A 254 -9.04 10.06 -17.15
CA GLU A 254 -10.43 10.54 -17.22
C GLU A 254 -11.13 10.49 -15.84
N ASN A 255 -10.93 9.43 -15.07
CA ASN A 255 -11.50 9.30 -13.72
C ASN A 255 -10.86 10.26 -12.71
N ILE A 256 -9.56 10.52 -12.82
CA ILE A 256 -8.89 11.60 -12.07
C ILE A 256 -9.51 12.95 -12.43
N GLY A 257 -9.76 13.20 -13.72
CA GLY A 257 -10.47 14.39 -14.19
C GLY A 257 -11.86 14.54 -13.56
N LYS A 258 -12.64 13.45 -13.49
CA LYS A 258 -13.95 13.43 -12.81
C LYS A 258 -13.83 13.76 -11.33
N LEU A 259 -12.85 13.18 -10.63
CA LEU A 259 -12.61 13.42 -9.20
C LEU A 259 -12.25 14.88 -8.93
N LEU A 260 -11.25 15.43 -9.63
CA LEU A 260 -10.83 16.82 -9.47
C LEU A 260 -11.98 17.78 -9.79
N SER A 261 -12.71 17.52 -10.87
CA SER A 261 -13.89 18.32 -11.25
C SER A 261 -15.04 18.20 -10.23
N HIS A 262 -15.16 17.06 -9.55
CA HIS A 262 -16.11 16.89 -8.46
C HIS A 262 -15.70 17.73 -7.24
N LEU A 263 -14.43 17.69 -6.83
CA LEU A 263 -13.93 18.50 -5.72
C LEU A 263 -14.09 20.01 -5.98
N GLU A 264 -13.84 20.47 -7.21
CA GLU A 264 -14.08 21.85 -7.63
C GLU A 264 -15.57 22.22 -7.53
N ARG A 265 -16.47 21.41 -8.13
CA ARG A 265 -17.93 21.70 -8.14
C ARG A 265 -18.59 21.61 -6.76
N SER A 266 -18.07 20.74 -5.89
CA SER A 266 -18.58 20.56 -4.53
C SER A 266 -17.92 21.49 -3.51
N ALA A 267 -17.10 22.47 -3.95
CA ALA A 267 -16.37 23.40 -3.09
C ALA A 267 -15.51 22.71 -2.01
N LEU A 268 -14.95 21.56 -2.35
CA LEU A 268 -14.07 20.76 -1.47
C LEU A 268 -12.59 20.92 -1.81
N ALA A 269 -12.24 21.47 -2.97
CA ALA A 269 -10.87 21.54 -3.48
C ALA A 269 -9.90 22.18 -2.46
N GLU A 270 -10.17 23.39 -1.98
CA GLU A 270 -9.33 24.10 -0.99
C GLU A 270 -9.30 23.41 0.39
N LYS A 271 -10.24 22.51 0.67
CA LYS A 271 -10.34 21.75 1.93
C LYS A 271 -9.77 20.35 1.84
N THR A 272 -9.17 19.97 0.71
CA THR A 272 -8.76 18.59 0.44
C THR A 272 -7.33 18.53 -0.02
N VAL A 273 -6.51 17.78 0.70
CA VAL A 273 -5.18 17.37 0.24
C VAL A 273 -5.36 16.18 -0.70
N VAL A 274 -4.85 16.30 -1.94
CA VAL A 274 -4.84 15.20 -2.91
C VAL A 274 -3.39 14.82 -3.20
N LEU A 275 -3.04 13.57 -2.94
CA LEU A 275 -1.76 12.97 -3.29
C LEU A 275 -1.97 11.95 -4.41
N PHE A 276 -1.19 12.04 -5.49
CA PHE A 276 -1.16 11.05 -6.57
C PHE A 276 0.23 10.43 -6.64
N LEU A 277 0.32 9.10 -6.70
CA LEU A 277 1.58 8.40 -6.86
C LEU A 277 1.43 6.99 -7.47
N GLY A 278 2.52 6.47 -8.05
CA GLY A 278 2.62 5.06 -8.46
C GLY A 278 3.20 4.18 -7.34
N ASP A 279 2.89 2.87 -7.34
CA ASP A 279 3.39 1.95 -6.32
C ASP A 279 4.76 1.32 -6.61
N ASN A 280 5.18 1.28 -7.87
CA ASN A 280 6.50 0.85 -8.34
C ASN A 280 6.68 1.23 -9.82
N GLY A 281 7.85 0.95 -10.38
CA GLY A 281 8.12 1.10 -11.80
C GLY A 281 7.23 0.24 -12.73
N PRO A 282 7.34 0.39 -14.06
CA PRO A 282 6.48 -0.28 -15.01
C PRO A 282 6.74 -1.80 -15.05
N GLN A 283 5.72 -2.64 -15.19
CA GLN A 283 5.92 -4.09 -15.28
C GLN A 283 6.47 -4.52 -16.66
N GLN A 284 5.91 -3.98 -17.74
CA GLN A 284 6.30 -4.25 -19.13
C GLN A 284 7.31 -3.22 -19.62
N LYS A 285 8.11 -3.58 -20.62
CA LYS A 285 9.08 -2.64 -21.22
C LYS A 285 8.33 -1.57 -22.01
N ARG A 286 8.55 -0.30 -21.65
CA ARG A 286 8.01 0.90 -22.32
C ARG A 286 8.83 2.13 -21.93
N TYR A 287 8.38 3.34 -22.28
CA TYR A 287 9.10 4.58 -21.96
C TYR A 287 9.15 4.82 -20.44
N THR A 288 10.34 5.09 -19.92
CA THR A 288 10.60 5.25 -18.47
C THR A 288 11.05 6.67 -18.11
N GLY A 289 10.92 7.65 -19.00
CA GLY A 289 11.45 9.00 -18.75
C GLY A 289 12.97 9.08 -18.76
N GLY A 290 13.64 8.12 -19.42
CA GLY A 290 15.11 8.00 -19.43
C GLY A 290 15.70 7.28 -18.22
N LEU A 291 14.87 6.80 -17.30
CA LEU A 291 15.31 6.02 -16.13
C LEU A 291 15.57 4.56 -16.49
N ARG A 292 16.57 3.94 -15.87
CA ARG A 292 16.95 2.54 -16.13
C ARG A 292 16.13 1.56 -15.31
N GLY A 293 15.83 0.40 -15.89
CA GLY A 293 15.11 -0.66 -15.21
C GLY A 293 13.60 -0.48 -15.15
N ARG A 294 12.95 -1.34 -14.37
CA ARG A 294 11.49 -1.51 -14.34
C ARG A 294 11.06 -2.20 -13.04
N LYS A 295 9.77 -2.50 -12.86
CA LYS A 295 9.24 -3.25 -11.70
C LYS A 295 10.14 -4.43 -11.34
N SER A 296 10.31 -4.66 -10.04
CA SER A 296 11.15 -5.68 -9.41
C SER A 296 12.66 -5.44 -9.49
N TRP A 297 13.11 -4.40 -10.16
CA TRP A 297 14.53 -4.02 -10.19
C TRP A 297 14.75 -2.81 -9.28
N THR A 298 15.92 -2.72 -8.63
CA THR A 298 16.24 -1.60 -7.74
C THR A 298 16.85 -0.38 -8.45
N TYR A 299 16.91 -0.39 -9.78
CA TYR A 299 17.25 0.77 -10.61
C TYR A 299 16.17 1.86 -10.57
N GLU A 300 16.51 3.11 -10.95
CA GLU A 300 15.63 4.28 -10.84
C GLU A 300 14.27 4.05 -11.50
N GLY A 301 14.23 3.44 -12.69
CA GLY A 301 12.97 3.11 -13.38
C GLY A 301 12.12 2.06 -12.68
N GLY A 302 12.65 1.35 -11.67
CA GLY A 302 11.92 0.39 -10.83
C GLY A 302 11.40 0.95 -9.51
N ILE A 303 12.06 1.98 -8.95
CA ILE A 303 11.75 2.52 -7.62
C ILE A 303 11.35 4.00 -7.61
N ARG A 304 11.74 4.80 -8.60
CA ARG A 304 11.32 6.20 -8.76
C ARG A 304 9.99 6.23 -9.51
N VAL A 305 8.99 6.90 -8.92
CA VAL A 305 7.59 6.91 -9.39
C VAL A 305 7.09 8.34 -9.53
N PRO A 306 6.07 8.62 -10.36
CA PRO A 306 5.48 9.96 -10.37
C PRO A 306 4.83 10.22 -9.01
N CYS A 307 4.97 11.45 -8.49
CA CYS A 307 4.34 11.86 -7.24
C CYS A 307 3.94 13.33 -7.27
N LEU A 308 2.66 13.61 -7.10
CA LEU A 308 2.08 14.95 -7.08
C LEU A 308 1.35 15.20 -5.76
N ALA A 309 1.50 16.39 -5.20
CA ALA A 309 0.79 16.84 -4.00
C ALA A 309 0.05 18.14 -4.29
N GLN A 310 -1.27 18.13 -4.11
CA GLN A 310 -2.15 19.28 -4.36
C GLN A 310 -2.92 19.66 -3.10
N TRP A 311 -2.84 20.94 -2.73
CA TRP A 311 -3.73 21.56 -1.75
C TRP A 311 -3.89 23.04 -2.12
N PRO A 312 -4.93 23.39 -2.89
CA PRO A 312 -5.11 24.74 -3.43
C PRO A 312 -5.17 25.78 -2.32
N GLY A 313 -4.41 26.86 -2.47
CA GLY A 313 -4.27 27.92 -1.46
C GLY A 313 -3.28 27.61 -0.32
N HIS A 314 -2.75 26.39 -0.24
CA HIS A 314 -1.82 25.96 0.80
C HIS A 314 -0.46 25.49 0.26
N PHE A 315 -0.46 24.78 -0.87
CA PHE A 315 0.75 24.33 -1.56
C PHE A 315 1.03 25.22 -2.77
N GLN A 316 2.31 25.44 -3.06
CA GLN A 316 2.73 26.26 -4.19
C GLN A 316 2.50 25.51 -5.51
N GLU A 317 1.60 26.03 -6.36
CA GLU A 317 1.30 25.43 -7.66
C GLU A 317 2.52 25.44 -8.59
N GLY A 318 2.76 24.33 -9.27
CA GLY A 318 3.81 24.17 -10.28
C GLY A 318 5.23 24.06 -9.71
N GLU A 319 5.39 24.01 -8.38
CA GLU A 319 6.70 23.83 -7.75
C GLU A 319 7.21 22.40 -7.97
N LYS A 320 8.51 22.27 -8.20
CA LYS A 320 9.21 20.98 -8.27
C LYS A 320 10.19 20.88 -7.12
N ILE A 321 10.12 19.78 -6.38
CA ILE A 321 11.01 19.50 -5.25
C ILE A 321 11.85 18.26 -5.58
N ASP A 322 13.16 18.49 -5.68
CA ASP A 322 14.13 17.45 -6.05
C ASP A 322 14.77 16.75 -4.84
N GLN A 323 14.48 17.19 -3.60
CA GLN A 323 14.97 16.50 -2.40
C GLN A 323 14.36 15.09 -2.31
N ILE A 324 15.17 14.09 -1.94
CA ILE A 324 14.67 12.71 -1.90
C ILE A 324 13.55 12.54 -0.87
N ALA A 325 12.48 11.88 -1.30
CA ALA A 325 11.34 11.50 -0.48
C ALA A 325 10.89 10.08 -0.83
N ALA A 326 10.13 9.43 0.03
CA ALA A 326 9.64 8.08 -0.22
C ALA A 326 8.24 7.85 0.35
N HIS A 327 7.58 6.81 -0.16
CA HIS A 327 6.28 6.33 0.34
C HIS A 327 6.19 6.19 1.87
N ILE A 328 7.28 5.82 2.54
CA ILE A 328 7.37 5.71 4.01
C ILE A 328 7.15 7.05 4.75
N ASP A 329 7.36 8.17 4.06
CA ASP A 329 7.20 9.52 4.61
C ASP A 329 5.75 10.00 4.60
N LEU A 330 4.85 9.29 3.90
CA LEU A 330 3.47 9.74 3.74
C LEU A 330 2.68 9.71 5.05
N MET A 331 2.80 8.66 5.88
CA MET A 331 2.12 8.64 7.17
C MET A 331 2.50 9.82 8.07
N PRO A 332 3.79 10.08 8.43
CA PRO A 332 4.11 11.23 9.27
C PRO A 332 3.69 12.56 8.65
N THR A 333 3.77 12.70 7.32
CA THR A 333 3.30 13.90 6.60
C THR A 333 1.79 14.10 6.73
N LEU A 334 0.99 13.05 6.51
CA LEU A 334 -0.46 13.13 6.64
C LEU A 334 -0.89 13.43 8.08
N LEU A 335 -0.21 12.87 9.08
CA LEU A 335 -0.46 13.19 10.48
C LEU A 335 -0.16 14.67 10.78
N ALA A 336 0.93 15.22 10.24
CA ALA A 336 1.25 16.63 10.40
C ALA A 336 0.22 17.56 9.71
N LEU A 337 -0.14 17.28 8.45
CA LEU A 337 -1.11 18.09 7.68
C LEU A 337 -2.52 18.05 8.27
N THR A 338 -2.88 16.96 8.94
CA THR A 338 -4.20 16.78 9.59
C THR A 338 -4.20 17.13 11.07
N GLU A 339 -3.06 17.57 11.62
CA GLU A 339 -2.87 17.82 13.05
C GLU A 339 -3.25 16.59 13.92
N THR A 340 -3.05 15.39 13.39
CA THR A 340 -3.34 14.14 14.08
C THR A 340 -2.14 13.69 14.91
N ARG A 341 -2.35 13.45 16.20
CA ARG A 341 -1.29 13.02 17.12
C ARG A 341 -0.82 11.60 16.79
N CYS A 342 0.48 11.45 16.55
CA CYS A 342 1.13 10.14 16.55
C CYS A 342 1.41 9.68 18.01
N PRO A 343 1.00 8.46 18.42
CA PRO A 343 1.37 7.92 19.72
C PRO A 343 2.89 7.79 19.89
N GLU A 344 3.45 8.20 21.03
CA GLU A 344 4.91 8.16 21.29
C GLU A 344 5.51 6.73 21.24
N SER A 345 4.68 5.73 21.51
CA SER A 345 5.02 4.31 21.42
C SER A 345 5.18 3.83 19.97
N LEU A 346 4.53 4.51 19.01
CA LEU A 346 4.64 4.18 17.59
C LEU A 346 5.87 4.86 17.00
N LYS A 347 6.90 4.07 16.73
CA LYS A 347 8.12 4.55 16.06
C LYS A 347 7.91 4.52 14.54
N LEU A 348 7.94 5.68 13.91
CA LEU A 348 7.92 5.82 12.45
C LEU A 348 9.36 5.85 11.94
N ASP A 349 9.58 5.28 10.76
CA ASP A 349 10.86 5.34 10.05
C ASP A 349 10.88 6.48 9.02
N GLY A 350 9.69 6.90 8.55
CA GLY A 350 9.54 8.05 7.66
C GLY A 350 9.73 9.40 8.37
N VAL A 351 9.87 10.46 7.58
CA VAL A 351 9.95 11.85 8.06
C VAL A 351 8.78 12.68 7.55
N ASP A 352 8.43 13.73 8.29
CA ASP A 352 7.39 14.66 7.87
C ASP A 352 7.87 15.55 6.70
N LEU A 353 7.19 15.46 5.55
CA LEU A 353 7.43 16.28 4.36
C LEU A 353 6.63 17.59 4.37
N SER A 354 5.74 17.81 5.33
CA SER A 354 4.89 19.01 5.41
C SER A 354 5.67 20.33 5.37
N PRO A 355 6.91 20.44 5.92
CA PRO A 355 7.70 21.66 5.76
C PRO A 355 8.00 21.96 4.29
N LEU A 356 8.38 20.94 3.51
CA LEU A 356 8.64 21.07 2.08
C LEU A 356 7.38 21.48 1.31
N LEU A 357 6.23 20.90 1.66
CA LEU A 357 4.98 21.13 0.94
C LEU A 357 4.33 22.48 1.24
N THR A 358 4.55 23.02 2.44
CA THR A 358 3.95 24.29 2.91
C THR A 358 4.87 25.51 2.73
N GLY A 359 5.93 25.37 1.93
CA GLY A 359 6.87 26.45 1.62
C GLY A 359 7.80 26.83 2.79
N ARG A 360 7.83 26.04 3.87
CA ARG A 360 8.84 26.19 4.92
C ARG A 360 10.15 25.65 4.35
N LYS A 361 11.06 26.53 3.96
CA LYS A 361 12.35 26.22 3.30
C LYS A 361 13.35 25.43 4.17
N GLU A 362 12.87 24.62 5.09
CA GLU A 362 13.65 23.71 5.90
C GLU A 362 14.04 22.51 5.03
N LYS A 363 15.34 22.28 4.88
CA LYS A 363 15.82 21.05 4.25
C LYS A 363 15.57 19.89 5.20
N LEU A 364 15.05 18.78 4.68
CA LEU A 364 15.03 17.55 5.43
C LEU A 364 16.45 17.13 5.80
N PRO A 365 16.65 16.46 6.96
CA PRO A 365 17.93 15.89 7.33
C PRO A 365 18.48 14.97 6.25
N ALA A 366 19.80 14.98 6.07
CA ALA A 366 20.46 14.03 5.18
C ALA A 366 20.18 12.60 5.66
N ARG A 367 19.75 11.75 4.73
CA ARG A 367 19.35 10.37 5.01
C ARG A 367 19.63 9.44 3.83
N SER A 368 19.51 8.15 4.11
CA SER A 368 19.57 7.07 3.13
C SER A 368 18.22 6.37 3.08
N LEU A 369 17.75 6.08 1.88
CA LEU A 369 16.58 5.24 1.62
C LEU A 369 17.05 3.83 1.29
N PHE A 370 16.40 2.82 1.84
CA PHE A 370 16.76 1.43 1.67
C PHE A 370 15.66 0.67 0.96
N PHE A 371 16.02 -0.04 -0.09
CA PHE A 371 15.11 -0.88 -0.86
C PHE A 371 15.75 -2.24 -1.07
N GLN A 372 14.96 -3.29 -0.92
CA GLN A 372 15.35 -4.66 -1.18
C GLN A 372 14.13 -5.49 -1.55
N VAL A 373 14.23 -6.27 -2.62
CA VAL A 373 13.21 -7.28 -2.96
C VAL A 373 13.87 -8.55 -3.46
N HIS A 374 13.35 -9.69 -3.00
CA HIS A 374 13.85 -11.03 -3.34
C HIS A 374 12.66 -11.93 -3.70
N ARG A 375 12.94 -13.11 -4.26
CA ARG A 375 11.99 -14.22 -4.32
C ARG A 375 12.31 -15.23 -3.22
N GLY A 376 11.27 -15.83 -2.66
CA GLY A 376 11.34 -16.69 -1.48
C GLY A 376 10.82 -15.97 -0.23
N LEU A 377 10.66 -16.72 0.87
CA LEU A 377 10.10 -16.23 2.14
C LEU A 377 11.18 -16.02 3.21
N THR A 378 12.45 -16.02 2.80
CA THR A 378 13.57 -15.77 3.69
C THR A 378 14.42 -14.68 3.07
N PRO A 379 14.28 -13.41 3.51
CA PRO A 379 15.13 -12.33 3.06
C PRO A 379 16.60 -12.63 3.40
N GLN A 380 17.49 -12.43 2.44
CA GLN A 380 18.93 -12.62 2.61
C GLN A 380 19.68 -11.33 2.26
N ARG A 381 20.84 -11.10 2.89
CA ARG A 381 21.69 -9.97 2.54
C ARG A 381 22.17 -10.08 1.09
N TYR A 382 22.50 -8.92 0.52
CA TYR A 382 23.09 -8.78 -0.81
C TYR A 382 22.24 -9.38 -1.93
N GLN A 383 20.93 -9.17 -1.89
CA GLN A 383 20.04 -9.58 -2.97
C GLN A 383 19.22 -8.38 -3.43
N ASN A 384 19.40 -7.96 -4.69
CA ASN A 384 18.60 -6.94 -5.37
C ASN A 384 18.18 -5.80 -4.43
N PHE A 385 19.18 -5.11 -3.90
CA PHE A 385 19.02 -4.01 -2.96
C PHE A 385 19.49 -2.69 -3.56
N ALA A 386 19.08 -1.58 -2.95
CA ALA A 386 19.62 -0.25 -3.18
C ALA A 386 19.68 0.57 -1.90
N VAL A 387 20.72 1.40 -1.80
CA VAL A 387 20.85 2.50 -0.83
C VAL A 387 20.86 3.79 -1.63
N VAL A 388 19.83 4.63 -1.48
CA VAL A 388 19.69 5.89 -2.21
C VAL A 388 19.92 7.05 -1.24
N THR A 389 20.86 7.92 -1.59
CA THR A 389 21.10 9.20 -0.89
C THR A 389 20.78 10.36 -1.82
N GLU A 390 20.94 11.59 -1.33
CA GLU A 390 20.72 12.79 -2.15
C GLU A 390 21.58 12.80 -3.41
N ARG A 391 22.83 12.30 -3.34
CA ARG A 391 23.76 12.29 -4.47
C ARG A 391 24.02 10.90 -5.04
N PHE A 392 24.36 9.93 -4.19
CA PHE A 392 24.81 8.62 -4.62
C PHE A 392 23.76 7.53 -4.41
N LYS A 393 23.81 6.53 -5.29
CA LYS A 393 23.05 5.29 -5.13
C LYS A 393 23.97 4.09 -5.27
N LEU A 394 24.00 3.24 -4.24
CA LEU A 394 24.61 1.92 -4.29
C LEU A 394 23.54 0.90 -4.65
N ALA A 395 23.74 0.10 -5.68
CA ALA A 395 22.89 -1.03 -6.04
C ALA A 395 23.67 -2.34 -5.91
N GLY A 396 23.02 -3.40 -5.43
CA GLY A 396 23.64 -4.72 -5.31
C GLY A 396 22.76 -5.83 -5.87
N TYR A 397 23.34 -6.66 -6.73
CA TYR A 397 22.64 -7.68 -7.54
C TYR A 397 21.31 -7.17 -8.17
N PRO A 398 21.30 -5.99 -8.81
CA PRO A 398 20.07 -5.44 -9.37
C PRO A 398 19.47 -6.36 -10.44
N GLY A 399 18.14 -6.51 -10.43
CA GLY A 399 17.41 -7.31 -11.41
C GLY A 399 17.40 -8.82 -11.15
N THR A 400 17.99 -9.27 -10.05
CA THR A 400 18.01 -10.70 -9.66
C THR A 400 16.74 -11.16 -8.93
N PHE A 401 15.69 -10.34 -8.88
CA PHE A 401 14.41 -10.68 -8.26
C PHE A 401 13.93 -12.08 -8.64
N GLY A 402 13.98 -12.47 -9.91
CA GLY A 402 13.48 -13.78 -10.37
C GLY A 402 14.20 -15.02 -9.84
N THR A 403 15.30 -14.87 -9.10
CA THR A 403 16.12 -15.99 -8.64
C THR A 403 15.96 -16.22 -7.15
N GLU A 404 15.35 -17.36 -6.79
CA GLU A 404 15.33 -17.84 -5.40
C GLU A 404 16.70 -18.42 -5.03
N ASN A 405 17.12 -18.23 -3.78
CA ASN A 405 18.37 -18.79 -3.24
C ASN A 405 19.61 -18.46 -4.09
N LEU A 406 19.74 -17.19 -4.50
CA LEU A 406 20.94 -16.69 -5.17
C LEU A 406 22.18 -17.16 -4.42
N LEU A 407 23.03 -17.94 -5.11
CA LEU A 407 24.33 -18.33 -4.59
C LEU A 407 25.15 -17.06 -4.42
N LEU A 408 25.32 -16.64 -3.16
CA LEU A 408 26.17 -15.52 -2.83
C LEU A 408 27.59 -15.87 -3.30
N GLN A 409 28.14 -15.02 -4.16
CA GLN A 409 29.56 -15.08 -4.46
C GLN A 409 30.34 -14.58 -3.23
N ALA A 410 31.64 -14.87 -3.18
CA ALA A 410 32.49 -14.40 -2.09
C ALA A 410 32.45 -12.88 -1.92
N GLU A 411 32.29 -12.14 -3.02
CA GLU A 411 32.09 -10.70 -3.06
C GLU A 411 30.74 -10.36 -3.70
N PRO A 412 29.96 -9.42 -3.13
CA PRO A 412 28.70 -9.01 -3.72
C PRO A 412 28.91 -8.25 -5.04
N VAL A 413 28.03 -8.46 -6.02
CA VAL A 413 28.02 -7.65 -7.25
C VAL A 413 27.42 -6.30 -6.92
N LEU A 414 28.25 -5.25 -6.96
CA LEU A 414 27.88 -3.88 -6.60
C LEU A 414 28.02 -2.93 -7.81
N GLU A 415 27.19 -1.91 -7.83
CA GLU A 415 27.25 -0.77 -8.75
C GLU A 415 27.02 0.53 -7.96
N LEU A 416 27.72 1.61 -8.33
CA LEU A 416 27.54 2.93 -7.72
C LEU A 416 27.24 3.97 -8.80
N TYR A 417 26.22 4.81 -8.56
CA TYR A 417 25.79 5.88 -9.46
C TYR A 417 25.78 7.23 -8.76
N ASP A 418 26.25 8.28 -9.43
CA ASP A 418 26.09 9.68 -9.01
C ASP A 418 24.81 10.23 -9.67
N LEU A 419 23.69 10.17 -8.96
CA LEU A 419 22.36 10.55 -9.45
C LEU A 419 22.24 12.04 -9.75
N SER A 420 23.13 12.89 -9.21
CA SER A 420 23.13 14.33 -9.51
C SER A 420 23.59 14.63 -10.93
N ALA A 421 24.46 13.78 -11.50
CA ALA A 421 24.97 13.90 -12.86
C ALA A 421 24.37 12.86 -13.82
N ASP A 422 23.92 11.73 -13.29
CA ASP A 422 23.45 10.57 -14.06
C ASP A 422 22.18 9.97 -13.43
N PRO A 423 21.04 10.66 -13.51
CA PRO A 423 19.77 10.16 -12.99
C PRO A 423 19.27 8.91 -13.73
N GLY A 424 19.83 8.59 -14.90
CA GLY A 424 19.52 7.39 -15.68
C GLY A 424 20.36 6.17 -15.30
N GLU A 425 21.34 6.28 -14.40
CA GLU A 425 22.25 5.20 -13.99
C GLU A 425 23.03 4.55 -15.15
N GLN A 426 23.50 5.37 -16.09
CA GLN A 426 24.22 4.92 -17.28
C GLN A 426 25.72 4.69 -17.04
N LYS A 427 26.32 5.34 -16.03
CA LYS A 427 27.76 5.31 -15.75
C LYS A 427 28.04 4.83 -14.33
N ASN A 428 28.52 3.59 -14.20
CA ASN A 428 28.99 3.05 -12.93
C ASN A 428 30.31 3.73 -12.50
N VAL A 429 30.31 4.38 -11.33
CA VAL A 429 31.44 5.12 -10.74
C VAL A 429 32.03 4.42 -9.49
N LEU A 430 31.75 3.13 -9.31
CA LEU A 430 32.17 2.34 -8.14
C LEU A 430 33.68 2.41 -7.89
N HIS A 431 34.51 2.18 -8.91
CA HIS A 431 35.97 2.13 -8.75
C HIS A 431 36.62 3.48 -8.42
N SER A 432 35.95 4.59 -8.74
CA SER A 432 36.46 5.93 -8.44
C SER A 432 36.01 6.46 -7.06
N HIS A 433 35.14 5.75 -6.35
CA HIS A 433 34.60 6.18 -5.05
C HIS A 433 34.59 5.05 -3.99
N PRO A 434 35.72 4.39 -3.70
CA PRO A 434 35.77 3.23 -2.81
C PRO A 434 35.26 3.52 -1.39
N GLU A 435 35.56 4.70 -0.82
CA GLU A 435 35.09 5.07 0.52
C GLU A 435 33.57 5.27 0.57
N THR A 436 32.98 5.83 -0.49
CA THR A 436 31.52 5.97 -0.61
C THR A 436 30.85 4.60 -0.68
N VAL A 437 31.40 3.67 -1.47
CA VAL A 437 30.89 2.29 -1.57
C VAL A 437 30.93 1.62 -0.21
N LYS A 438 32.06 1.68 0.49
CA LYS A 438 32.23 1.11 1.83
C LYS A 438 31.23 1.68 2.83
N ALA A 439 31.03 3.01 2.83
CA ALA A 439 30.10 3.67 3.73
C ALA A 439 28.64 3.27 3.45
N LEU A 440 28.22 3.26 2.19
CA LEU A 440 26.85 2.89 1.82
C LEU A 440 26.57 1.39 2.03
N LEU A 441 27.55 0.52 1.75
CA LEU A 441 27.43 -0.90 2.01
C LEU A 441 27.27 -1.19 3.50
N LYS A 442 28.06 -0.51 4.35
CA LYS A 442 27.91 -0.60 5.80
C LYS A 442 26.52 -0.16 6.26
N GLN A 443 26.01 0.95 5.73
CA GLN A 443 24.65 1.41 6.05
C GLN A 443 23.58 0.37 5.66
N TYR A 444 23.73 -0.28 4.50
CA TYR A 444 22.86 -1.37 4.09
C TYR A 444 22.90 -2.56 5.06
N GLU A 445 24.10 -2.97 5.48
CA GLU A 445 24.28 -4.10 6.40
C GLU A 445 23.68 -3.81 7.79
N ASP A 446 23.87 -2.59 8.28
CA ASP A 446 23.28 -2.11 9.54
C ASP A 446 21.75 -2.11 9.43
N TRP A 447 21.20 -1.51 8.36
CA TRP A 447 19.75 -1.51 8.08
C TRP A 447 19.19 -2.93 8.01
N PHE A 448 19.81 -3.83 7.24
CA PHE A 448 19.32 -5.21 7.12
C PHE A 448 19.30 -5.94 8.46
N SER A 449 20.34 -5.73 9.28
CA SER A 449 20.45 -6.32 10.62
C SER A 449 19.36 -5.80 11.55
N GLU A 450 19.07 -4.50 11.48
CA GLU A 450 18.00 -3.85 12.22
C GLU A 450 16.61 -4.36 11.81
N MET A 451 16.35 -4.50 10.50
CA MET A 451 15.10 -5.06 10.00
C MET A 451 14.92 -6.51 10.48
N LYS A 452 15.98 -7.33 10.39
CA LYS A 452 15.97 -8.70 10.89
C LYS A 452 15.73 -8.76 12.40
N ALA A 453 16.35 -7.88 13.19
CA ALA A 453 16.20 -7.85 14.65
C ALA A 453 14.77 -7.53 15.11
N THR A 454 13.94 -6.92 14.25
CA THR A 454 12.57 -6.52 14.61
C THR A 454 11.65 -7.72 14.83
N ARG A 455 11.65 -8.68 13.90
CA ARG A 455 10.80 -9.88 13.95
C ARG A 455 11.30 -11.03 13.09
N ASN A 456 12.60 -11.06 12.79
CA ASN A 456 13.22 -12.07 11.93
C ASN A 456 12.50 -12.26 10.58
N PHE A 457 11.95 -11.18 10.04
CA PHE A 457 11.20 -11.18 8.78
C PHE A 457 9.94 -12.07 8.75
N GLU A 458 9.38 -12.41 9.91
CA GLU A 458 8.17 -13.24 9.97
C GLU A 458 6.93 -12.49 9.42
N PRO A 459 6.21 -13.06 8.45
CA PRO A 459 4.98 -12.48 7.91
C PRO A 459 3.82 -12.51 8.90
N GLY A 460 2.80 -11.69 8.61
CA GLY A 460 1.54 -11.64 9.33
C GLY A 460 0.88 -12.99 9.54
N LEU A 461 0.26 -13.19 10.70
CA LEU A 461 -0.40 -14.44 11.06
C LEU A 461 -1.90 -14.39 10.74
N ILE A 462 -2.43 -15.41 10.06
CA ILE A 462 -3.88 -15.55 9.85
C ILE A 462 -4.53 -16.02 11.16
N VAL A 463 -5.55 -15.31 11.63
CA VAL A 463 -6.27 -15.66 12.86
C VAL A 463 -7.65 -16.20 12.51
N ILE A 464 -7.90 -17.46 12.84
CA ILE A 464 -9.19 -18.13 12.65
C ILE A 464 -10.04 -17.88 13.89
N ASP A 465 -10.94 -16.91 13.77
CA ASP A 465 -11.90 -16.56 14.81
C ASP A 465 -13.28 -16.29 14.22
N ARG A 466 -14.28 -17.06 14.67
CA ARG A 466 -15.66 -16.98 14.20
C ARG A 466 -16.28 -15.60 14.43
N GLU A 467 -15.90 -14.91 15.50
CA GLU A 467 -16.48 -13.60 15.85
C GLU A 467 -15.99 -12.48 14.93
N GLN A 468 -14.81 -12.64 14.33
CA GLN A 468 -14.14 -11.62 13.51
C GLN A 468 -14.20 -11.94 12.01
N GLU A 469 -14.14 -13.23 11.66
CA GLU A 469 -14.19 -13.72 10.29
C GLU A 469 -14.82 -15.12 10.25
N ASN A 470 -16.03 -15.23 9.70
CA ASN A 470 -16.67 -16.53 9.48
C ASN A 470 -17.51 -16.51 8.19
N PRO A 471 -17.21 -17.39 7.22
CA PRO A 471 -16.11 -18.35 7.23
C PRO A 471 -14.74 -17.69 6.97
N SER A 472 -13.67 -18.33 7.43
CA SER A 472 -12.30 -17.96 7.03
C SER A 472 -11.95 -18.66 5.71
N ILE A 473 -11.42 -17.91 4.75
CA ILE A 473 -11.01 -18.45 3.45
C ILE A 473 -9.48 -18.49 3.41
N LEU A 474 -8.92 -19.70 3.44
CA LEU A 474 -7.49 -19.93 3.30
C LEU A 474 -7.15 -20.20 1.83
N CYS A 475 -6.56 -19.21 1.19
CA CYS A 475 -6.11 -19.32 -0.19
C CYS A 475 -4.68 -19.85 -0.27
N ARG A 476 -4.41 -20.81 -1.16
CA ARG A 476 -3.05 -21.34 -1.40
C ARG A 476 -2.05 -20.28 -1.83
N TYR A 477 -2.51 -19.22 -2.48
CA TYR A 477 -1.68 -18.06 -2.81
C TYR A 477 -1.11 -17.35 -1.57
N GLN A 478 -1.74 -17.51 -0.41
CA GLN A 478 -1.34 -16.94 0.88
C GLN A 478 -0.66 -17.95 1.81
N ASP A 479 -0.43 -19.17 1.33
CA ASP A 479 0.38 -20.18 2.02
C ASP A 479 1.81 -19.64 2.17
N GLY A 480 2.20 -19.37 3.42
CA GLY A 480 3.50 -18.84 3.82
C GLY A 480 4.56 -19.92 4.06
N SER A 481 4.26 -21.16 3.70
CA SER A 481 5.09 -22.35 3.89
C SER A 481 5.39 -23.01 2.53
N PHE A 482 5.39 -22.22 1.47
CA PHE A 482 5.74 -22.70 0.13
C PHE A 482 7.26 -22.92 0.03
N GLN A 483 7.69 -24.18 -0.04
CA GLN A 483 9.10 -24.54 -0.21
C GLN A 483 9.29 -25.51 -1.37
N LYS A 484 10.28 -25.25 -2.24
CA LYS A 484 10.66 -26.13 -3.36
C LYS A 484 9.49 -26.59 -4.24
N GLY A 485 8.49 -25.74 -4.44
CA GLY A 485 7.31 -26.08 -5.24
C GLY A 485 6.16 -26.74 -4.47
N VAL A 486 6.28 -26.91 -3.15
CA VAL A 486 5.31 -27.60 -2.31
C VAL A 486 4.71 -26.63 -1.29
N SER A 487 3.38 -26.57 -1.28
CA SER A 487 2.58 -25.90 -0.26
C SER A 487 2.47 -26.81 0.98
N GLU A 488 3.03 -26.37 2.11
CA GLU A 488 3.02 -27.11 3.38
C GLU A 488 1.86 -26.70 4.30
N GLY A 489 1.06 -25.71 3.90
CA GLY A 489 -0.12 -25.25 4.64
C GLY A 489 0.04 -23.85 5.22
N TRP A 490 -1.00 -23.39 5.89
CA TRP A 490 -1.07 -22.02 6.39
C TRP A 490 -0.58 -21.95 7.82
N MET A 491 0.33 -21.01 8.09
CA MET A 491 0.55 -20.58 9.47
C MET A 491 -0.69 -19.84 9.96
N VAL A 492 -1.36 -20.39 10.97
CA VAL A 492 -2.60 -19.85 11.53
C VAL A 492 -2.60 -19.86 13.05
N LYS A 493 -3.44 -19.03 13.64
CA LYS A 493 -3.88 -19.11 15.04
C LYS A 493 -5.36 -19.43 15.10
N ILE A 494 -5.71 -20.60 15.64
CA ILE A 494 -7.09 -20.96 15.96
C ILE A 494 -7.38 -20.46 17.37
N VAL A 495 -8.32 -19.51 17.50
CA VAL A 495 -8.59 -18.85 18.79
C VAL A 495 -9.35 -19.77 19.75
N ARG A 496 -10.26 -20.60 19.25
CA ARG A 496 -11.13 -21.46 20.08
C ARG A 496 -11.15 -22.88 19.56
N SER A 497 -11.06 -23.84 20.48
CA SER A 497 -11.26 -25.25 20.13
C SER A 497 -12.72 -25.47 19.71
N GLY A 498 -12.95 -26.47 18.86
CA GLY A 498 -14.29 -26.95 18.54
C GLY A 498 -14.36 -27.63 17.19
N LEU A 499 -15.60 -27.80 16.73
CA LEU A 499 -15.91 -28.48 15.49
C LEU A 499 -15.93 -27.49 14.31
N TYR A 500 -15.10 -27.75 13.31
CA TYR A 500 -14.98 -26.95 12.10
C TYR A 500 -15.46 -27.75 10.90
N ARG A 501 -16.39 -27.19 10.13
CA ARG A 501 -16.66 -27.66 8.77
C ARG A 501 -15.58 -27.10 7.85
N ILE A 502 -14.84 -27.99 7.22
CA ILE A 502 -13.74 -27.68 6.32
C ILE A 502 -14.18 -28.08 4.91
N LYS A 503 -14.34 -27.09 4.04
CA LYS A 503 -14.63 -27.28 2.61
C LYS A 503 -13.36 -27.03 1.80
N ILE A 504 -13.02 -27.94 0.89
CA ILE A 504 -11.86 -27.81 0.00
C ILE A 504 -12.31 -27.66 -1.46
N ASN A 505 -11.65 -26.76 -2.20
CA ASN A 505 -11.78 -26.71 -3.64
C ASN A 505 -10.97 -27.85 -4.26
N ARG A 506 -11.64 -28.84 -4.88
CA ARG A 506 -11.00 -30.04 -5.45
C ARG A 506 -11.21 -30.14 -6.95
N LYS A 507 -10.21 -30.67 -7.67
CA LYS A 507 -10.18 -30.78 -9.14
C LYS A 507 -11.14 -31.84 -9.67
N THR A 508 -11.39 -32.88 -8.88
CA THR A 508 -12.10 -34.10 -9.29
C THR A 508 -13.31 -34.33 -8.40
N ALA A 509 -14.35 -34.92 -8.98
CA ALA A 509 -15.52 -35.39 -8.25
C ALA A 509 -15.37 -36.83 -7.73
N LYS A 510 -14.21 -37.49 -7.94
CA LYS A 510 -13.93 -38.83 -7.40
C LYS A 510 -14.06 -38.87 -5.87
N PRO A 511 -14.43 -40.02 -5.28
CA PRO A 511 -14.37 -40.19 -3.84
C PRO A 511 -12.92 -40.18 -3.35
N GLY A 512 -12.70 -39.90 -2.07
CA GLY A 512 -11.35 -39.84 -1.51
C GLY A 512 -11.28 -39.30 -0.08
N ARG A 513 -10.07 -39.16 0.45
CA ARG A 513 -9.81 -38.71 1.83
C ARG A 513 -9.57 -37.21 1.87
N LEU A 514 -10.36 -36.48 2.66
CA LEU A 514 -10.04 -35.13 3.12
C LEU A 514 -9.26 -35.25 4.43
N SER A 515 -8.03 -34.76 4.44
CA SER A 515 -7.13 -34.87 5.60
C SER A 515 -6.78 -33.49 6.14
N VAL A 516 -6.57 -33.43 7.46
CA VAL A 516 -6.15 -32.25 8.21
C VAL A 516 -4.99 -32.66 9.11
N ASN A 517 -3.85 -32.00 8.96
CA ASN A 517 -2.75 -32.03 9.91
C ASN A 517 -2.73 -30.72 10.69
N TRP A 518 -2.92 -30.83 12.00
CA TRP A 518 -2.91 -29.71 12.93
C TRP A 518 -2.08 -30.07 14.16
N GLN A 519 -1.03 -29.28 14.43
CA GLN A 519 -0.11 -29.47 15.57
C GLN A 519 0.45 -30.91 15.67
N GLY A 520 0.83 -31.48 14.52
CA GLY A 520 1.43 -32.82 14.43
C GLY A 520 0.43 -33.98 14.54
N ARG A 521 -0.88 -33.69 14.56
CA ARG A 521 -1.94 -34.72 14.54
C ARG A 521 -2.65 -34.69 13.20
N THR A 522 -2.65 -35.82 12.52
CA THR A 522 -3.38 -36.01 11.27
C THR A 522 -4.70 -36.72 11.53
N SER A 523 -5.81 -36.10 11.14
CA SER A 523 -7.14 -36.69 11.06
C SER A 523 -7.61 -36.69 9.61
N HIS A 524 -8.50 -37.62 9.26
CA HIS A 524 -9.10 -37.65 7.93
C HIS A 524 -10.55 -38.09 8.01
N ASP A 525 -11.32 -37.68 7.00
CA ASP A 525 -12.66 -38.17 6.73
C ASP A 525 -12.78 -38.52 5.24
N PHE A 526 -13.77 -39.34 4.90
CA PHE A 526 -14.00 -39.79 3.53
C PHE A 526 -15.09 -38.95 2.86
N LEU A 527 -14.78 -38.41 1.69
CA LEU A 527 -15.73 -37.70 0.85
C LEU A 527 -16.23 -38.62 -0.26
N SER A 528 -17.53 -38.73 -0.38
CA SER A 528 -18.22 -39.40 -1.48
C SER A 528 -18.04 -38.63 -2.81
N PRO A 529 -18.45 -39.21 -3.95
CA PRO A 529 -18.42 -38.48 -5.21
C PRO A 529 -19.22 -37.18 -5.13
N GLY A 530 -18.64 -36.07 -5.59
CA GLY A 530 -19.25 -34.73 -5.52
C GLY A 530 -19.18 -33.99 -4.18
N GLU A 531 -19.00 -34.66 -3.04
CA GLU A 531 -18.85 -33.99 -1.73
C GLU A 531 -17.56 -33.16 -1.63
N SER A 532 -17.55 -32.05 -0.91
CA SER A 532 -16.35 -31.17 -0.82
C SER A 532 -16.00 -30.73 0.58
N ALA A 533 -16.73 -31.21 1.59
CA ALA A 533 -16.55 -30.79 2.97
C ALA A 533 -16.75 -31.93 3.96
N ALA A 534 -15.99 -31.90 5.04
CA ALA A 534 -16.17 -32.76 6.21
C ALA A 534 -15.94 -31.94 7.49
N GLU A 535 -16.19 -32.55 8.65
CA GLU A 535 -16.14 -31.88 9.95
C GLU A 535 -14.96 -32.41 10.77
N PHE A 536 -14.18 -31.51 11.34
CA PHE A 536 -12.97 -31.84 12.10
C PHE A 536 -12.93 -31.09 13.43
N GLU A 537 -12.53 -31.78 14.49
CA GLU A 537 -12.23 -31.16 15.78
C GLU A 537 -10.85 -30.51 15.72
N LEU A 538 -10.81 -29.19 15.80
CA LEU A 538 -9.56 -28.43 15.86
C LEU A 538 -9.39 -27.84 17.26
N LYS A 539 -8.18 -27.96 17.81
CA LYS A 539 -7.82 -27.35 19.10
C LYS A 539 -7.35 -25.92 18.90
N ALA A 540 -7.64 -25.05 19.86
CA ALA A 540 -7.04 -23.73 19.92
C ALA A 540 -5.51 -23.81 19.98
N GLY A 541 -4.85 -22.86 19.32
CA GLY A 541 -3.40 -22.77 19.29
C GLY A 541 -2.88 -22.13 18.01
N THR A 542 -1.57 -21.96 17.96
CA THR A 542 -0.86 -21.46 16.78
C THR A 542 -0.04 -22.59 16.17
N GLY A 543 0.00 -22.67 14.85
CA GLY A 543 0.77 -23.69 14.17
C GLY A 543 0.51 -23.72 12.66
N LEU A 544 1.20 -24.64 12.00
CA LEU A 544 0.97 -24.96 10.61
C LEU A 544 -0.30 -25.80 10.48
N LEU A 545 -1.26 -25.31 9.70
CA LEU A 545 -2.48 -26.02 9.34
C LEU A 545 -2.37 -26.49 7.90
N ASP A 546 -2.20 -27.80 7.72
CA ASP A 546 -2.13 -28.43 6.41
C ASP A 546 -3.41 -29.22 6.16
N ILE A 547 -4.08 -28.94 5.04
CA ILE A 547 -5.35 -29.55 4.66
C ILE A 547 -5.21 -30.00 3.22
N TRP A 548 -5.56 -31.23 2.89
CA TRP A 548 -5.50 -31.70 1.50
C TRP A 548 -6.56 -32.75 1.21
N PHE A 549 -6.87 -32.89 -0.07
CA PHE A 549 -7.73 -33.96 -0.58
C PHE A 549 -6.89 -34.94 -1.40
N GLN A 550 -7.10 -36.23 -1.15
CA GLN A 550 -6.48 -37.32 -1.90
C GLN A 550 -7.58 -38.20 -2.50
N ALA A 551 -7.70 -38.21 -3.83
CA ALA A 551 -8.67 -39.06 -4.52
C ALA A 551 -8.26 -40.55 -4.38
N GLU A 552 -9.25 -41.43 -4.40
CA GLU A 552 -9.01 -42.87 -4.33
C GLU A 552 -8.14 -43.35 -5.50
N GLY A 553 -7.09 -44.10 -5.18
CA GLY A 553 -6.11 -44.60 -6.16
C GLY A 553 -5.13 -43.53 -6.69
N GLU A 554 -5.14 -42.31 -6.14
CA GLU A 554 -4.23 -41.22 -6.52
C GLU A 554 -3.34 -40.81 -5.34
N ASP A 555 -2.13 -40.33 -5.63
CA ASP A 555 -1.24 -39.74 -4.64
C ASP A 555 -1.71 -38.33 -4.23
N ARG A 556 -1.25 -37.85 -3.05
CA ARG A 556 -1.45 -36.45 -2.66
C ARG A 556 -0.79 -35.55 -3.71
N VAL A 557 -1.57 -34.63 -4.28
CA VAL A 557 -1.07 -33.58 -5.16
C VAL A 557 -0.95 -32.28 -4.37
N SER A 558 0.24 -31.70 -4.37
CA SER A 558 0.46 -30.34 -3.88
C SER A 558 0.35 -29.36 -5.05
N PRO A 559 -0.64 -28.45 -5.06
CA PRO A 559 -0.76 -27.45 -6.10
C PRO A 559 0.50 -26.57 -6.12
N GLY A 560 1.19 -26.56 -7.26
CA GLY A 560 2.38 -25.71 -7.49
C GLY A 560 2.09 -24.47 -8.32
N ASP A 561 0.84 -24.29 -8.75
CA ASP A 561 0.39 -23.17 -9.58
C ASP A 561 -0.38 -22.12 -8.75
N ASN A 562 -0.77 -21.02 -9.39
CA ASN A 562 -1.55 -19.96 -8.76
C ASN A 562 -3.07 -20.19 -8.88
N SER A 563 -3.53 -21.43 -9.09
CA SER A 563 -4.96 -21.73 -9.16
C SER A 563 -5.61 -21.70 -7.78
N THR A 564 -6.94 -21.70 -7.74
CA THR A 564 -7.72 -21.82 -6.50
C THR A 564 -7.84 -23.26 -6.01
N LEU A 565 -7.21 -24.22 -6.72
CA LEU A 565 -7.26 -25.62 -6.35
C LEU A 565 -6.59 -25.83 -4.99
N GLY A 566 -7.30 -26.49 -4.08
CA GLY A 566 -6.84 -26.71 -2.72
C GLY A 566 -7.05 -25.53 -1.78
N ASP A 567 -7.70 -24.44 -2.23
CA ASP A 567 -8.22 -23.40 -1.34
C ASP A 567 -9.25 -24.00 -0.37
N VAL A 568 -9.28 -23.50 0.85
CA VAL A 568 -10.09 -24.04 1.93
C VAL A 568 -10.99 -22.98 2.52
N VAL A 569 -12.23 -23.34 2.80
CA VAL A 569 -13.18 -22.55 3.58
C VAL A 569 -13.38 -23.24 4.92
N LEU A 570 -13.02 -22.56 6.01
CA LEU A 570 -13.21 -23.04 7.38
C LEU A 570 -14.37 -22.31 8.03
N THR A 571 -15.36 -23.07 8.48
CA THR A 571 -16.52 -22.56 9.20
C THR A 571 -16.59 -23.23 10.57
N ARG A 572 -16.44 -22.46 11.65
CA ARG A 572 -16.63 -23.00 13.01
C ARG A 572 -18.12 -23.22 13.27
N ILE A 573 -18.51 -24.45 13.59
CA ILE A 573 -19.91 -24.83 13.81
C ILE A 573 -20.28 -24.70 15.29
N LYS A 574 -19.41 -25.17 16.20
CA LYS A 574 -19.62 -25.22 17.65
C LYS A 574 -18.39 -24.74 18.42
#